data_AF-A0A380E304-F1
#
_entry.id   AF-A0A380E304-F1
#
_cell.length_a   1.000
_cell.length_b   1.000
_cell.length_c   1.000
_cell.angle_alpha   90.00
_cell.angle_beta   90.00
_cell.angle_gamma   90.00
#
_symmetry.space_group_name_H-M   'P 1'
#
loop_
_entity.id
_entity.type
_entity.pdbx_description
1 polymer ?
#
loop_
_entity_poly.entity_id
_entity_poly.type
_entity_poly.pdbx_seq_one_letter_code
_entity_poly.pdbx_strand_id
1 'polypeptide(L)'
;MRARGEAIKGIKGVAKGVLPIAKSLEGGFSYADQLGQRPGAGAVYLNIFHYDVEEFLDTKKVNADEDLRLSTISTGLIVPSKFFDLAKEGKDFYMFAPHTVKEEYGVTLDDIDLEKYYDDMVANPNVEKKKKNAREMLNLIAQTQLQSGYPYLMFKDNANRVHPNSNIGQIKMSNLCTEIFQLQETSLLMTMVLKTKLNVIFLVTWAH
;
A
#
# COMPACT_ATOMS: atom_id res chain seq x y z
N MET A 1 4.66 5.21 1.00
CA MET A 1 4.58 6.66 0.73
C MET A 1 4.49 7.41 2.05
N ARG A 2 4.55 8.74 2.06
CA ARG A 2 4.15 9.48 3.26
C ARG A 2 2.62 9.47 3.37
N ALA A 3 2.12 9.35 4.59
CA ALA A 3 0.72 9.45 4.93
C ALA A 3 0.22 10.90 4.87
N ARG A 4 -1.09 11.06 4.82
CA ARG A 4 -1.73 12.38 4.84
C ARG A 4 -1.43 13.09 6.16
N GLY A 5 -1.10 14.38 6.08
CA GLY A 5 -0.78 15.20 7.25
C GLY A 5 0.67 15.09 7.75
N GLU A 6 1.48 14.16 7.22
CA GLU A 6 2.89 14.07 7.59
C GLU A 6 3.70 15.31 7.17
N ALA A 7 4.83 15.53 7.84
CA ALA A 7 5.66 16.70 7.63
C ALA A 7 6.40 16.70 6.28
N ILE A 8 6.40 17.84 5.60
CA ILE A 8 7.23 18.09 4.41
C ILE A 8 8.19 19.23 4.72
N LYS A 9 9.50 18.95 4.65
CA LYS A 9 10.56 19.91 4.98
C LYS A 9 10.36 20.59 6.35
N GLY A 10 9.90 19.84 7.35
CA GLY A 10 9.65 20.33 8.71
C GLY A 10 8.28 20.99 8.93
N ILE A 11 7.48 21.21 7.87
CA ILE A 11 6.13 21.76 8.01
C ILE A 11 5.14 20.61 8.15
N LYS A 12 4.52 20.48 9.33
CA LYS A 12 3.50 19.48 9.64
C LYS A 12 2.18 19.78 8.90
N GLY A 13 1.41 18.75 8.58
CA GLY A 13 0.07 18.90 7.98
C GLY A 13 0.03 19.09 6.46
N VAL A 14 1.18 18.98 5.77
CA VAL A 14 1.27 19.36 4.35
C VAL A 14 1.21 18.17 3.40
N ALA A 15 1.55 16.96 3.86
CA ALA A 15 1.48 15.79 2.99
C ALA A 15 0.04 15.48 2.58
N LYS A 16 -0.17 15.30 1.27
CA LYS A 16 -1.48 15.00 0.71
C LYS A 16 -1.86 13.50 0.76
N GLY A 17 -0.97 12.65 1.29
CA GLY A 17 -1.17 11.21 1.42
C GLY A 17 -1.07 10.43 0.11
N VAL A 18 -1.58 9.20 0.14
CA VAL A 18 -1.47 8.24 -0.96
C VAL A 18 -2.51 8.42 -2.06
N LEU A 19 -3.69 8.95 -1.71
CA LEU A 19 -4.85 9.01 -2.62
C LEU A 19 -4.65 9.90 -3.85
N PRO A 20 -4.15 11.14 -3.74
CA PRO A 20 -4.01 12.00 -4.92
C PRO A 20 -3.03 11.43 -5.94
N ILE A 21 -2.05 10.66 -5.47
CA ILE A 21 -1.08 10.01 -6.34
C ILE A 21 -1.71 8.80 -7.03
N ALA A 22 -2.50 7.99 -6.31
CA ALA A 22 -3.28 6.92 -6.92
C ALA A 22 -4.26 7.46 -7.98
N LYS A 23 -4.90 8.61 -7.72
CA LYS A 23 -5.78 9.29 -8.68
C LYS A 23 -5.02 9.79 -9.92
N SER A 24 -3.82 10.33 -9.72
CA SER A 24 -2.96 10.72 -10.85
C SER A 24 -2.55 9.53 -11.72
N LEU A 25 -2.28 8.37 -11.12
CA LEU A 25 -2.00 7.14 -11.88
C LEU A 25 -3.22 6.68 -12.66
N GLU A 26 -4.40 6.70 -12.02
CA GLU A 26 -5.67 6.36 -12.68
C GLU A 26 -5.87 7.22 -13.94
N GLY A 27 -5.66 8.54 -13.83
CA GLY A 27 -5.68 9.45 -14.97
C GLY A 27 -4.68 9.05 -16.06
N GLY A 28 -3.44 8.70 -15.67
CA GLY A 28 -2.41 8.22 -16.60
C GLY A 28 -2.81 6.93 -17.33
N PHE A 29 -3.39 5.95 -16.63
CA PHE A 29 -3.87 4.70 -17.24
C PHE A 29 -5.04 4.94 -18.20
N SER A 30 -5.96 5.83 -17.84
CA SER A 30 -7.07 6.21 -18.73
C SER A 30 -6.60 6.94 -19.98
N TYR A 31 -5.52 7.73 -19.88
CA TYR A 31 -4.93 8.44 -21.02
C TYR A 31 -4.14 7.50 -21.95
N ALA A 32 -3.44 6.52 -21.38
CA ALA A 32 -2.61 5.56 -22.12
C ALA A 32 -3.41 4.44 -22.81
N ASP A 33 -4.74 4.54 -22.85
CA ASP A 33 -5.61 3.59 -23.54
C ASP A 33 -5.25 3.52 -25.03
N GLN A 34 -4.94 2.32 -25.52
CA GLN A 34 -4.51 2.05 -26.90
C GLN A 34 -5.69 2.19 -27.86
N LEU A 35 -6.10 3.43 -28.15
CA LEU A 35 -7.11 3.74 -29.17
C LEU A 35 -8.42 2.93 -28.99
N GLY A 36 -8.80 2.62 -27.74
CA GLY A 36 -10.03 1.91 -27.40
C GLY A 36 -10.02 0.39 -27.60
N GLN A 37 -8.85 -0.23 -27.86
CA GLN A 37 -8.77 -1.69 -27.97
C GLN A 37 -8.68 -2.43 -26.63
N ARG A 38 -8.03 -1.82 -25.62
CA ARG A 38 -7.95 -2.36 -24.26
C ARG A 38 -7.90 -1.23 -23.23
N PRO A 39 -8.86 -1.14 -22.30
CA PRO A 39 -8.79 -0.16 -21.23
C PRO A 39 -7.49 -0.35 -20.45
N GLY A 40 -6.74 0.73 -20.23
CA GLY A 40 -5.53 0.71 -19.42
C GLY A 40 -5.85 0.22 -18.02
N ALA A 41 -5.38 -0.98 -17.67
CA ALA A 41 -5.60 -1.58 -16.37
C ALA A 41 -4.35 -1.45 -15.50
N GLY A 42 -4.52 -0.89 -14.31
CA GLY A 42 -3.46 -0.77 -13.31
C GLY A 42 -3.93 -1.33 -11.97
N ALA A 43 -2.98 -1.72 -11.13
CA ALA A 43 -3.23 -2.06 -9.73
C ALA A 43 -2.31 -1.23 -8.84
N VAL A 44 -2.88 -0.70 -7.75
CA VAL A 44 -2.13 -0.03 -6.68
C VAL A 44 -2.20 -0.87 -5.42
N TYR A 45 -1.03 -1.15 -4.84
CA TYR A 45 -0.91 -1.90 -3.60
C TYR A 45 -0.51 -0.98 -2.45
N LEU A 46 -1.15 -1.15 -1.30
CA LEU A 46 -0.81 -0.46 -0.07
C LEU A 46 -0.59 -1.45 1.06
N ASN A 47 0.43 -1.22 1.89
CA ASN A 47 0.64 -2.00 3.10
C ASN A 47 -0.51 -1.78 4.09
N ILE A 48 -1.05 -2.85 4.67
CA ILE A 48 -2.15 -2.75 5.64
C ILE A 48 -1.77 -1.92 6.86
N PHE A 49 -0.49 -1.92 7.26
CA PHE A 49 0.01 -1.14 8.39
C PHE A 49 0.22 0.35 8.06
N HIS A 50 -0.10 0.80 6.84
CA HIS A 50 0.04 2.18 6.45
C HIS A 50 -1.07 3.05 7.05
N TYR A 51 -0.72 4.23 7.58
CA TYR A 51 -1.66 5.16 8.21
C TYR A 51 -2.92 5.50 7.38
N ASP A 52 -2.75 5.70 6.07
CA ASP A 52 -3.83 6.02 5.12
C ASP A 52 -4.66 4.79 4.65
N VAL A 53 -4.45 3.59 5.20
CA VAL A 53 -5.12 2.37 4.68
C VAL A 53 -6.64 2.43 4.73
N GLU A 54 -7.22 3.08 5.74
CA GLU A 54 -8.67 3.22 5.86
C GLU A 54 -9.23 4.11 4.76
N GLU A 55 -8.61 5.27 4.54
CA GLU A 55 -8.98 6.18 3.44
C GLU A 55 -8.79 5.50 2.08
N PHE A 56 -7.77 4.66 1.94
CA PHE A 56 -7.53 3.85 0.75
C PHE A 56 -8.64 2.83 0.48
N LEU A 57 -9.11 2.13 1.51
CA LEU A 57 -10.25 1.21 1.40
C LEU A 57 -11.55 1.93 1.07
N ASP A 58 -11.73 3.15 1.59
CA ASP A 58 -12.94 3.95 1.34
C ASP A 58 -13.07 4.38 -0.11
N THR A 59 -11.97 4.50 -0.88
CA THR A 59 -12.02 4.88 -2.30
C THR A 59 -12.81 3.95 -3.21
N LYS A 60 -13.07 2.71 -2.77
CA LYS A 60 -13.83 1.70 -3.52
C LYS A 60 -15.28 1.56 -3.06
N LYS A 61 -15.68 2.26 -2.00
CA LYS A 61 -17.07 2.25 -1.54
C LYS A 61 -17.97 2.95 -2.57
N VAL A 62 -19.18 2.43 -2.72
CA VAL A 62 -20.19 2.96 -3.66
C VAL A 62 -20.55 4.42 -3.32
N ASN A 63 -20.45 4.78 -2.04
CA ASN A 63 -20.87 6.06 -1.49
C ASN A 63 -19.71 7.06 -1.35
N ALA A 64 -18.53 6.74 -1.90
CA ALA A 64 -17.37 7.61 -1.81
C ALA A 64 -17.56 8.88 -2.65
N ASP A 65 -16.98 10.00 -2.19
CA ASP A 65 -16.89 11.24 -2.94
C ASP A 65 -16.21 10.98 -4.30
N GLU A 66 -16.75 11.53 -5.39
CA GLU A 66 -16.24 11.30 -6.76
C GLU A 66 -14.77 11.71 -6.90
N ASP A 67 -14.36 12.76 -6.18
CA ASP A 67 -12.99 13.27 -6.21
C ASP A 67 -11.98 12.30 -5.58
N LEU A 68 -12.43 11.46 -4.62
CA LEU A 68 -11.59 10.50 -3.92
C LEU A 68 -11.75 9.07 -4.46
N ARG A 69 -12.81 8.81 -5.22
CA ARG A 69 -13.12 7.48 -5.74
C ARG A 69 -12.12 7.04 -6.80
N LEU A 70 -11.62 5.81 -6.66
CA LEU A 70 -10.78 5.15 -7.65
C LEU A 70 -11.67 4.20 -8.47
N SER A 71 -12.13 4.65 -9.63
CA SER A 71 -13.13 3.96 -10.44
C SER A 71 -12.54 2.85 -11.31
N THR A 72 -11.39 3.10 -11.96
CA THR A 72 -10.86 2.20 -13.00
C THR A 72 -9.62 1.43 -12.55
N ILE A 73 -8.84 1.99 -11.61
CA ILE A 73 -7.64 1.32 -11.12
C ILE A 73 -7.98 0.28 -10.04
N SER A 74 -7.41 -0.93 -10.14
CA SER A 74 -7.57 -1.96 -9.12
C SER A 74 -6.83 -1.59 -7.84
N THR A 75 -7.36 -1.98 -6.68
CA THR A 75 -6.71 -1.76 -5.38
C THR A 75 -6.32 -3.08 -4.73
N GLY A 76 -5.18 -3.09 -4.05
CA GLY A 76 -4.65 -4.25 -3.35
C GLY A 76 -4.05 -3.87 -1.99
N LEU A 77 -4.08 -4.81 -1.06
CA LEU A 77 -3.44 -4.72 0.23
C LEU A 77 -2.30 -5.74 0.32
N ILE A 78 -1.16 -5.26 0.80
CA ILE A 78 -0.04 -6.10 1.21
C ILE A 78 -0.26 -6.40 2.70
N VAL A 79 -0.45 -7.68 3.03
CA VAL A 79 -0.82 -8.13 4.37
C VAL A 79 0.27 -9.06 4.92
N PRO A 80 1.09 -8.58 5.86
CA PRO A 80 2.00 -9.40 6.65
C PRO A 80 1.25 -10.32 7.63
N SER A 81 1.88 -11.43 8.04
CA SER A 81 1.34 -12.45 8.95
C SER A 81 1.00 -11.88 10.31
N LYS A 82 1.84 -10.96 10.82
CA LYS A 82 1.61 -10.23 12.08
C LYS A 82 0.20 -9.66 12.19
N PHE A 83 -0.41 -9.20 11.09
CA PHE A 83 -1.79 -8.70 11.12
C PHE A 83 -2.81 -9.79 11.49
N PHE A 84 -2.65 -11.00 10.93
CA PHE A 84 -3.52 -12.13 11.24
C PHE A 84 -3.34 -12.63 12.66
N ASP A 85 -2.11 -12.60 13.18
CA ASP A 85 -1.86 -12.96 14.58
C ASP A 85 -2.59 -12.01 15.53
N LEU A 86 -2.49 -10.70 15.28
CA LEU A 86 -3.24 -9.68 16.04
C LEU A 86 -4.75 -9.90 15.96
N ALA A 87 -5.28 -10.21 14.77
CA ALA A 87 -6.71 -10.42 14.58
C ALA A 87 -7.24 -11.71 15.22
N LYS A 88 -6.45 -12.80 15.17
CA LYS A 88 -6.74 -14.07 15.82
C LYS A 88 -6.84 -13.88 17.33
N GLU A 89 -5.86 -13.18 17.90
CA GLU A 89 -5.78 -12.87 19.33
C GLU A 89 -6.79 -11.78 19.77
N GLY A 90 -7.45 -11.11 18.82
CA GLY A 90 -8.39 -10.03 19.12
C GLY A 90 -7.71 -8.78 19.69
N LYS A 91 -6.42 -8.60 19.41
CA LYS A 91 -5.62 -7.46 19.85
C LYS A 91 -5.91 -6.20 19.05
N ASP A 92 -5.42 -5.10 19.59
CA ASP A 92 -5.40 -3.83 18.90
C ASP A 92 -4.41 -3.86 17.73
N PHE A 93 -4.84 -3.28 16.62
CA PHE A 93 -4.07 -3.06 15.42
C PHE A 93 -3.64 -1.59 15.34
N TYR A 94 -2.40 -1.37 14.93
CA TYR A 94 -1.81 -0.05 14.84
C TYR A 94 -1.31 0.18 13.42
N MET A 95 -1.72 1.31 12.84
CA MET A 95 -1.28 1.79 11.54
C MET A 95 -0.27 2.91 11.76
N PHE A 96 0.83 2.91 11.01
CA PHE A 96 1.98 3.79 11.24
C PHE A 96 2.15 4.78 10.11
N ALA A 97 2.57 5.98 10.48
CA ALA A 97 2.92 7.06 9.56
C ALA A 97 4.34 6.80 9.00
N PRO A 98 4.52 6.48 7.70
CA PRO A 98 5.79 5.95 7.22
C PRO A 98 6.96 6.95 7.23
N HIS A 99 6.69 8.25 7.30
CA HIS A 99 7.75 9.25 7.48
C HIS A 99 8.38 9.13 8.85
N THR A 100 7.56 9.09 9.89
CA THR A 100 8.05 9.00 11.28
C THR A 100 8.80 7.69 11.52
N VAL A 101 8.31 6.58 10.95
CA VAL A 101 9.02 5.29 10.94
C VAL A 101 10.39 5.42 10.27
N LYS A 102 10.47 6.11 9.13
CA LYS A 102 11.75 6.30 8.43
C LYS A 102 12.72 7.20 9.19
N GLU A 103 12.23 8.23 9.87
CA GLU A 103 13.07 9.12 10.68
C GLU A 103 13.66 8.39 11.89
N GLU A 104 12.86 7.56 12.56
CA GLU A 104 13.28 6.85 13.77
C GLU A 104 14.17 5.62 13.46
N TYR A 105 13.79 4.80 12.49
CA TYR A 105 14.46 3.51 12.22
C TYR A 105 15.39 3.54 11.00
N GLY A 106 15.44 4.65 10.25
CA GLY A 106 16.24 4.77 9.03
C GLY A 106 15.74 3.94 7.84
N VAL A 107 14.74 3.08 8.03
CA VAL A 107 14.17 2.17 7.03
C VAL A 107 12.71 2.53 6.73
N THR A 108 12.25 2.19 5.53
CA THR A 108 10.85 2.41 5.15
C THR A 108 9.94 1.34 5.75
N LEU A 109 8.68 1.71 6.04
CA LEU A 109 7.67 0.79 6.59
C LEU A 109 7.48 -0.50 5.77
N ASP A 110 7.69 -0.45 4.46
CA ASP A 110 7.55 -1.64 3.60
C ASP A 110 8.73 -2.62 3.72
N ASP A 111 9.88 -2.14 4.18
CA ASP A 111 11.13 -2.89 4.32
C ASP A 111 11.45 -3.24 5.79
N ILE A 112 10.73 -2.66 6.74
CA ILE A 112 10.92 -2.98 8.17
C ILE A 112 10.39 -4.37 8.47
N ASP A 113 11.10 -5.08 9.34
CA ASP A 113 10.64 -6.36 9.87
C ASP A 113 9.56 -6.12 10.94
N LEU A 114 8.31 -6.27 10.53
CA LEU A 114 7.14 -6.07 11.39
C LEU A 114 6.98 -7.16 12.46
N GLU A 115 7.57 -8.35 12.30
CA GLU A 115 7.56 -9.35 13.38
C GLU A 115 8.36 -8.82 14.58
N LYS A 116 9.51 -8.20 14.30
CA LYS A 116 10.47 -7.74 15.31
C LYS A 116 10.19 -6.33 15.85
N TYR A 117 9.86 -5.38 14.98
CA TYR A 117 9.79 -3.95 15.35
C TYR A 117 8.37 -3.46 15.63
N TYR A 118 7.32 -4.29 15.44
CA TYR A 118 5.95 -3.84 15.64
C TYR A 118 5.70 -3.36 17.07
N ASP A 119 6.02 -4.17 18.07
CA ASP A 119 5.73 -3.84 19.47
C ASP A 119 6.56 -2.62 19.94
N ASP A 120 7.78 -2.47 19.42
CA ASP A 120 8.64 -1.30 19.63
C ASP A 120 8.03 -0.03 19.03
N MET A 121 7.55 -0.08 17.77
CA MET A 121 6.84 1.04 17.14
C MET A 121 5.54 1.39 17.85
N VAL A 122 4.82 0.40 18.40
CA VAL A 122 3.63 0.63 19.22
C VAL A 122 3.97 1.34 20.53
N ALA A 123 5.12 1.06 21.15
CA ALA A 123 5.57 1.73 22.37
C ALA A 123 6.20 3.12 22.10
N ASN A 124 6.85 3.31 20.95
CA ASN A 124 7.66 4.51 20.68
C ASN A 124 6.80 5.78 20.43
N PRO A 125 6.93 6.84 21.25
CA PRO A 125 6.14 8.06 21.10
C PRO A 125 6.54 8.92 19.89
N ASN A 126 7.72 8.72 19.31
CA ASN A 126 8.19 9.44 18.12
C ASN A 126 7.51 8.95 16.83
N VAL A 127 6.92 7.75 16.87
CA VAL A 127 6.21 7.16 15.73
C VAL A 127 4.74 7.54 15.79
N GLU A 128 4.30 8.31 14.80
CA GLU A 128 2.89 8.66 14.66
C GLU A 128 2.09 7.44 14.21
N LYS A 129 0.99 7.16 14.92
CA LYS A 129 0.22 5.94 14.77
C LYS A 129 -1.26 6.11 15.08
N LYS A 130 -2.08 5.31 14.42
CA LYS A 130 -3.52 5.23 14.61
C LYS A 130 -3.89 3.83 15.11
N LYS A 131 -4.76 3.78 16.11
CA LYS A 131 -5.25 2.54 16.72
C LYS A 131 -6.61 2.14 16.11
N LYS A 132 -6.80 0.85 15.86
CA LYS A 132 -8.08 0.24 15.48
C LYS A 132 -8.15 -1.19 16.03
N ASN A 133 -9.33 -1.76 16.24
CA ASN A 133 -9.41 -3.19 16.53
C ASN A 133 -9.05 -4.02 15.29
N ALA A 134 -8.23 -5.07 15.44
CA ALA A 134 -7.79 -5.90 14.32
C ALA A 134 -8.94 -6.64 13.62
N ARG A 135 -9.95 -7.10 14.38
CA ARG A 135 -11.14 -7.77 13.82
C ARG A 135 -12.06 -6.78 13.10
N GLU A 136 -12.19 -5.57 13.61
CA GLU A 136 -12.90 -4.51 12.88
C GLU A 136 -12.21 -4.17 11.56
N MET A 137 -10.88 -4.15 11.52
CA MET A 137 -10.13 -3.96 10.28
C MET A 137 -10.38 -5.09 9.28
N LEU A 138 -10.37 -6.35 9.74
CA LEU A 138 -10.73 -7.50 8.89
C LEU A 138 -12.16 -7.38 8.35
N ASN A 139 -13.12 -7.03 9.21
CA ASN A 139 -14.50 -6.85 8.81
C ASN A 139 -14.65 -5.73 7.77
N LEU A 140 -13.92 -4.62 7.94
CA LEU A 140 -13.89 -3.53 6.96
C LEU A 140 -13.37 -4.01 5.61
N ILE A 141 -12.25 -4.76 5.58
CA ILE A 141 -11.69 -5.32 4.35
C ILE A 141 -12.70 -6.25 3.66
N ALA A 142 -13.31 -7.16 4.41
CA ALA A 142 -14.29 -8.11 3.87
C ALA A 142 -15.54 -7.39 3.32
N GLN A 143 -16.03 -6.36 4.00
CA GLN A 143 -17.16 -5.56 3.52
C GLN A 143 -16.81 -4.83 2.22
N THR A 144 -15.62 -4.22 2.13
CA THR A 144 -15.18 -3.54 0.90
C THR A 144 -15.05 -4.54 -0.26
N GLN A 145 -14.54 -5.75 0.00
CA GLN A 145 -14.46 -6.83 -1.00
C GLN A 145 -15.84 -7.27 -1.48
N LEU A 146 -16.81 -7.44 -0.57
CA LEU A 146 -18.18 -7.81 -0.93
C LEU A 146 -18.86 -6.74 -1.80
N GLN A 147 -18.57 -5.46 -1.57
CA GLN A 147 -19.18 -4.36 -2.31
C GLN A 147 -18.55 -4.12 -3.69
N SER A 148 -17.23 -4.29 -3.80
CA SER A 148 -16.48 -3.82 -4.97
C SER A 148 -15.65 -4.88 -5.67
N GLY A 149 -15.48 -6.07 -5.08
CA GLY A 149 -14.51 -7.09 -5.52
C GLY A 149 -13.07 -6.81 -5.08
N TYR A 150 -12.81 -5.66 -4.44
CA TYR A 150 -11.49 -5.19 -4.02
C TYR A 150 -11.48 -4.87 -2.50
N PRO A 151 -10.32 -4.86 -1.83
CA PRO A 151 -8.97 -5.00 -2.38
C PRO A 151 -8.56 -6.44 -2.66
N TYR A 152 -7.61 -6.60 -3.57
CA TYR A 152 -6.79 -7.81 -3.65
C TYR A 152 -5.96 -7.99 -2.38
N LEU A 153 -5.76 -9.24 -1.94
CA LEU A 153 -4.93 -9.52 -0.76
C LEU A 153 -3.65 -10.23 -1.18
N MET A 154 -2.52 -9.64 -0.85
CA MET A 154 -1.20 -10.21 -1.08
C MET A 154 -0.56 -10.55 0.26
N PHE A 155 -0.37 -11.85 0.53
CA PHE A 155 0.27 -12.32 1.76
C PHE A 155 1.79 -12.25 1.62
N LYS A 156 2.40 -11.16 2.13
CA LYS A 156 3.83 -10.86 1.94
C LYS A 156 4.73 -12.01 2.40
N ASP A 157 4.50 -12.54 3.60
CA ASP A 157 5.41 -13.51 4.19
C ASP A 157 5.26 -14.89 3.57
N ASN A 158 4.04 -15.29 3.20
CA ASN A 158 3.81 -16.52 2.45
C ASN A 158 4.51 -16.48 1.10
N ALA A 159 4.43 -15.35 0.38
CA ALA A 159 5.11 -15.16 -0.89
C ALA A 159 6.64 -15.18 -0.73
N ASN A 160 7.18 -14.51 0.30
CA ASN A 160 8.62 -14.43 0.53
C ASN A 160 9.22 -15.72 1.11
N ARG A 161 8.45 -16.52 1.86
CA ARG A 161 8.92 -17.78 2.47
C ARG A 161 9.32 -18.84 1.44
N VAL A 162 8.59 -18.91 0.34
CA VAL A 162 8.86 -19.84 -0.77
C VAL A 162 9.62 -19.18 -1.91
N HIS A 163 10.10 -17.95 -1.70
CA HIS A 163 10.78 -17.20 -2.75
C HIS A 163 12.17 -17.76 -3.04
N PRO A 164 12.43 -18.25 -4.28
CA PRO A 164 13.70 -18.89 -4.61
C PRO A 164 14.92 -17.97 -4.50
N ASN A 165 14.72 -16.66 -4.68
CA ASN A 165 15.79 -15.65 -4.66
C ASN A 165 15.74 -14.76 -3.41
N SER A 166 15.27 -15.31 -2.29
CA SER A 166 15.19 -14.61 -0.99
C SER A 166 16.54 -14.10 -0.47
N ASN A 167 17.64 -14.65 -0.99
CA ASN A 167 19.01 -14.20 -0.74
C ASN A 167 19.39 -12.88 -1.45
N ILE A 168 18.68 -12.49 -2.51
CA ILE A 168 18.97 -11.28 -3.31
C ILE A 168 18.07 -10.12 -2.91
N GLY A 169 16.81 -10.41 -2.55
CA GLY A 169 15.87 -9.38 -2.12
C GLY A 169 14.51 -9.96 -1.73
N GLN A 170 13.54 -9.06 -1.55
CA GLN A 170 12.18 -9.41 -1.13
C GLN A 170 11.16 -9.03 -2.20
N ILE A 171 10.10 -9.82 -2.30
CA ILE A 171 8.90 -9.50 -3.08
C ILE A 171 8.11 -8.46 -2.28
N LYS A 172 7.81 -7.31 -2.90
CA LYS A 172 7.14 -6.18 -2.25
C LYS A 172 5.67 -6.02 -2.65
N MET A 173 5.27 -6.46 -3.85
CA MET A 173 3.87 -6.48 -4.31
C MET A 173 3.65 -7.58 -5.38
N SER A 174 2.41 -7.73 -5.85
CA SER A 174 2.03 -8.63 -6.95
C SER A 174 1.56 -7.86 -8.19
N ASN A 175 1.36 -8.55 -9.32
CA ASN A 175 0.71 -8.01 -10.52
C ASN A 175 -0.82 -7.81 -10.35
N LEU A 176 -1.47 -7.32 -11.41
CA LEU A 176 -2.91 -7.05 -11.47
C LEU A 176 -3.78 -8.26 -11.08
N CYS A 177 -3.40 -9.45 -11.49
CA CYS A 177 -4.15 -10.69 -11.25
C CYS A 177 -3.72 -11.43 -9.98
N THR A 178 -2.85 -10.84 -9.15
CA THR A 178 -2.34 -11.44 -7.89
C THR A 178 -1.57 -12.76 -8.02
N GLU A 179 -1.06 -13.08 -9.20
CA GLU A 179 -0.44 -14.38 -9.51
C GLU A 179 1.09 -14.31 -9.68
N ILE A 180 1.64 -13.12 -9.96
CA ILE A 180 3.08 -12.93 -10.23
C ILE A 180 3.77 -12.31 -9.02
N PHE A 181 4.73 -13.05 -8.47
CA PHE A 181 5.55 -12.67 -7.32
C PHE A 181 7.03 -12.62 -7.72
N GLN A 182 7.56 -11.43 -7.98
CA GLN A 182 8.94 -11.23 -8.44
C GLN A 182 9.74 -10.29 -7.52
N LEU A 183 11.07 -10.38 -7.58
CA LEU A 183 11.99 -9.47 -6.89
C LEU A 183 11.78 -8.04 -7.37
N GLN A 184 11.87 -7.10 -6.42
CA GLN A 184 11.69 -5.68 -6.73
C GLN A 184 12.67 -4.81 -5.95
N GLU A 185 13.43 -4.02 -6.68
CA GLU A 185 14.28 -2.98 -6.13
C GLU A 185 13.74 -1.59 -6.47
N THR A 186 13.96 -0.64 -5.57
CA THR A 186 13.57 0.75 -5.79
C THR A 186 14.64 1.45 -6.60
N SER A 187 14.36 1.74 -7.87
CA SER A 187 15.26 2.53 -8.72
C SER A 187 15.18 4.03 -8.40
N LEU A 188 16.33 4.70 -8.34
CA LEU A 188 16.44 6.16 -8.37
C LEU A 188 16.62 6.61 -9.82
N LEU A 189 15.53 6.89 -10.54
CA LEU A 189 15.62 7.51 -11.87
C LEU A 189 15.83 9.03 -11.71
N MET A 190 17.05 9.48 -11.99
CA MET A 190 17.47 10.88 -11.92
C MET A 190 17.20 11.60 -13.25
N THR A 191 15.93 11.82 -13.59
CA THR A 191 15.51 12.93 -14.46
C THR A 191 14.08 13.32 -14.10
N MET A 192 13.89 14.58 -13.71
CA MET A 192 12.65 15.21 -13.21
C MET A 192 12.26 14.86 -11.76
N VAL A 193 12.41 15.86 -10.89
CA VAL A 193 12.16 15.80 -9.44
C VAL A 193 10.66 15.62 -9.16
N LEU A 194 10.25 14.38 -8.90
CA LEU A 194 9.12 14.04 -8.05
C LEU A 194 9.65 13.20 -6.89
N LYS A 195 10.06 13.86 -5.80
CA LYS A 195 10.39 13.19 -4.52
C LYS A 195 9.10 12.77 -3.81
N THR A 196 8.44 11.73 -4.30
CA THR A 196 7.41 10.98 -3.57
C THR A 196 7.37 9.54 -4.09
N LYS A 197 7.82 8.60 -3.25
CA LYS A 197 8.01 7.18 -3.55
C LYS A 197 6.67 6.45 -3.74
N LEU A 198 6.17 6.42 -4.96
CA LEU A 198 5.06 5.57 -5.37
C LEU A 198 5.66 4.27 -5.95
N ASN A 199 5.43 3.15 -5.29
CA ASN A 199 5.87 1.84 -5.75
C ASN A 199 4.81 1.34 -6.77
N VAL A 200 5.05 1.57 -8.06
CA VAL A 200 4.21 1.12 -9.18
C VAL A 200 5.00 0.09 -9.97
N ILE A 201 4.55 -1.17 -10.02
CA ILE A 201 5.03 -2.09 -11.07
C ILE A 201 4.24 -1.81 -12.34
N PHE A 202 4.95 -1.48 -13.41
CA PHE A 202 4.45 -1.62 -14.77
C PHE A 202 4.70 -3.06 -15.23
N LEU A 203 3.64 -3.82 -15.48
CA LEU A 203 3.68 -5.06 -16.27
C LEU A 203 2.91 -4.80 -17.56
N VAL A 204 3.59 -4.23 -18.55
CA VAL A 204 3.12 -4.25 -19.94
C VAL A 204 3.59 -5.58 -20.52
N THR A 205 2.79 -6.63 -20.36
CA THR A 205 3.02 -7.87 -21.12
C THR A 205 2.58 -7.63 -22.56
N TRP A 206 3.55 -7.38 -23.44
CA TRP A 206 3.38 -7.53 -24.88
C TRP A 206 3.25 -9.02 -25.19
N ALA A 207 2.03 -9.46 -25.47
CA ALA A 207 1.82 -10.72 -26.18
C ALA A 207 1.90 -10.40 -27.67
N HIS A 208 2.91 -10.98 -28.35
CA HIS A 208 2.99 -11.05 -29.80
C HIS A 208 1.83 -11.86 -30.39
#